data_AF-A0A9X3K424-F1
#
_entry.id   AF-A0A9X3K424-F1
#
_cell.length_a   1.000
_cell.length_b   1.000
_cell.length_c   1.000
_cell.angle_alpha   90.00
_cell.angle_beta   90.00
_cell.angle_gamma   90.00
#
_symmetry.space_group_name_H-M   'P 1'
#
loop_
_entity.id
_entity.type
_entity.pdbx_description
1 polymer ?
#
loop_
_entity_poly.entity_id
_entity_poly.type
_entity_poly.pdbx_seq_one_letter_code
_entity_poly.pdbx_strand_id
1 'polypeptide(L)'
;MLFRSLTILVIILIFTGCGEPEVEVVPEGLLDKDKFTEVMVDVQLVEGMKVHKLGPKRERSPDMEAMYGNIFAKHEIEQKDFDATYDYYKSRPDEMELIYEQVLDSLSKLDVEVKKIYNTPKNMRDSLNLDSITSAASKRKLQPLK
;
A
#
# COMPACT_ATOMS: atom_id res chain seq x y z
N MET A 1 28.89 -32.91 -38.14
CA MET A 1 28.02 -31.94 -38.87
C MET A 1 26.66 -31.76 -38.19
N LEU A 2 26.05 -32.82 -37.63
CA LEU A 2 24.78 -32.78 -36.88
C LEU A 2 24.78 -31.83 -35.66
N PHE A 3 25.88 -31.76 -34.90
CA PHE A 3 25.94 -30.90 -33.70
C PHE A 3 25.87 -29.41 -34.03
N ARG A 4 26.51 -28.97 -35.14
CA ARG A 4 26.45 -27.58 -35.63
C ARG A 4 25.05 -27.23 -36.15
N SER A 5 24.38 -28.19 -36.78
CA SER A 5 22.99 -28.05 -37.25
C SER A 5 22.01 -27.91 -36.09
N LEU A 6 22.25 -28.62 -34.97
CA LEU A 6 21.42 -28.53 -33.76
C LEU A 6 21.59 -27.18 -33.05
N THR A 7 22.81 -26.62 -33.03
CA THR A 7 23.06 -25.29 -32.45
C THR A 7 22.34 -24.18 -33.23
N ILE A 8 22.31 -24.28 -34.57
CA ILE A 8 21.63 -23.29 -35.42
C ILE A 8 20.10 -23.36 -35.23
N LEU A 9 19.54 -24.56 -35.09
CA LEU A 9 18.11 -24.76 -34.84
C LEU A 9 17.66 -24.15 -33.50
N VAL A 10 18.48 -24.32 -32.45
CA VAL A 10 18.21 -23.74 -31.12
C VAL A 10 18.27 -22.21 -31.18
N ILE A 11 19.22 -21.61 -31.91
CA ILE A 11 19.31 -20.16 -32.05
C ILE A 11 18.10 -19.58 -32.78
N ILE A 12 17.60 -20.25 -33.82
CA ILE A 12 16.42 -19.79 -34.58
C ILE A 12 15.14 -19.80 -33.72
N LEU A 13 15.00 -20.75 -32.80
CA LEU A 13 13.88 -20.83 -31.86
C LEU A 13 13.82 -19.67 -30.84
N ILE A 14 14.95 -18.97 -30.60
CA ILE A 14 15.00 -17.84 -29.65
C ILE A 14 14.51 -16.54 -30.32
N PHE A 15 14.52 -16.46 -31.66
CA PHE A 15 14.15 -15.25 -32.41
C PHE A 15 12.69 -15.23 -32.87
N THR A 16 11.91 -16.29 -32.67
CA THR A 16 10.46 -16.29 -32.93
C THR A 16 9.68 -15.77 -31.73
N GLY A 17 9.98 -14.56 -31.28
CA GLY A 17 9.11 -13.79 -30.40
C GLY A 17 8.01 -13.17 -31.25
N CYS A 18 6.83 -13.79 -31.28
CA CYS A 18 5.65 -13.24 -31.95
C CYS A 18 4.97 -12.27 -30.97
N GLY A 19 5.29 -10.98 -31.08
CA GLY A 19 4.44 -9.94 -30.51
C GLY A 19 3.35 -9.63 -31.54
N GLU A 20 2.16 -10.22 -31.39
CA GLU A 20 1.00 -9.71 -32.11
C GLU A 20 0.75 -8.27 -31.66
N PRO A 21 0.40 -7.34 -32.57
CA PRO A 21 -0.09 -6.04 -32.15
C PRO A 21 -1.39 -6.27 -31.38
N GLU A 22 -1.29 -6.26 -30.06
CA GLU A 22 -2.43 -6.44 -29.17
C GLU A 22 -3.43 -5.33 -29.47
N VAL A 23 -4.62 -5.72 -29.95
CA VAL A 23 -5.71 -4.77 -30.11
C VAL A 23 -5.99 -4.23 -28.71
N GLU A 24 -5.84 -2.92 -28.56
CA GLU A 24 -5.87 -2.26 -27.25
C GLU A 24 -7.31 -2.26 -26.70
N VAL A 25 -7.68 -3.33 -26.00
CA VAL A 25 -8.98 -3.44 -25.35
C VAL A 25 -8.93 -2.68 -24.03
N VAL A 26 -9.52 -1.49 -24.02
CA VAL A 26 -9.77 -0.72 -22.80
C VAL A 26 -10.96 -1.37 -22.08
N PRO A 27 -10.78 -1.87 -20.84
CA PRO A 27 -11.88 -2.48 -20.11
C PRO A 27 -12.94 -1.44 -19.73
N GLU A 28 -14.20 -1.87 -19.71
CA GLU A 28 -15.26 -1.07 -19.14
C GLU A 28 -15.00 -0.87 -17.64
N GLY A 29 -15.18 0.36 -17.14
CA GLY A 29 -14.89 0.71 -15.75
C GLY A 29 -13.40 0.92 -15.44
N LEU A 30 -12.54 1.04 -16.46
CA LEU A 30 -11.12 1.41 -16.26
C LEU A 30 -11.03 2.71 -15.44
N LEU A 31 -10.40 2.64 -14.27
CA LEU A 31 -10.09 3.82 -13.49
C LEU A 31 -8.93 4.56 -14.16
N ASP A 32 -9.01 5.90 -14.19
CA ASP A 32 -7.88 6.69 -14.63
C ASP A 32 -6.68 6.51 -13.68
N LYS A 33 -5.50 6.88 -14.19
CA LYS A 33 -4.22 6.65 -13.51
C LYS A 33 -4.18 7.31 -12.13
N ASP A 34 -4.68 8.54 -12.01
CA ASP A 34 -4.62 9.28 -10.75
C ASP A 34 -5.54 8.63 -9.71
N LYS A 35 -6.78 8.31 -10.11
CA LYS A 35 -7.74 7.59 -9.25
C LYS A 35 -7.21 6.23 -8.82
N PHE A 36 -6.60 5.48 -9.74
CA PHE A 36 -6.03 4.18 -9.42
C PHE A 36 -4.81 4.29 -8.49
N THR A 37 -3.95 5.30 -8.68
CA THR A 37 -2.85 5.62 -7.76
C THR A 37 -3.36 5.87 -6.34
N GLU A 38 -4.42 6.67 -6.16
CA GLU A 38 -5.02 6.93 -4.84
C GLU A 38 -5.54 5.65 -4.17
N VAL A 39 -6.22 4.79 -4.94
CA VAL A 39 -6.68 3.48 -4.44
C VAL A 39 -5.50 2.60 -4.03
N MET A 40 -4.45 2.56 -4.85
CA MET A 40 -3.26 1.76 -4.61
C MET A 40 -2.49 2.20 -3.37
N VAL A 41 -2.48 3.50 -3.02
CA VAL A 41 -1.92 3.98 -1.74
C VAL A 41 -2.60 3.30 -0.55
N ASP A 42 -3.93 3.28 -0.52
CA ASP A 42 -4.68 2.65 0.57
C ASP A 42 -4.50 1.12 0.60
N VAL A 43 -4.46 0.49 -0.58
CA VAL A 43 -4.15 -0.95 -0.70
C VAL A 43 -2.79 -1.27 -0.09
N GLN A 44 -1.74 -0.50 -0.42
CA GLN A 44 -0.40 -0.73 0.12
C GLN A 44 -0.31 -0.49 1.64
N LEU A 45 -1.10 0.44 2.19
CA LEU A 45 -1.19 0.64 3.64
C LEU A 45 -1.78 -0.59 4.33
N VAL A 46 -2.86 -1.16 3.79
CA VAL A 46 -3.48 -2.39 4.32
C VAL A 46 -2.53 -3.58 4.21
N GLU A 47 -1.87 -3.74 3.07
CA GLU A 47 -0.88 -4.79 2.84
C GLU A 47 0.33 -4.68 3.77
N GLY A 48 0.84 -3.46 4.01
CA GLY A 48 1.89 -3.19 4.99
C GLY A 48 1.47 -3.53 6.42
N MET A 49 0.23 -3.18 6.81
CA MET A 49 -0.33 -3.57 8.12
C MET A 49 -0.40 -5.09 8.29
N LYS A 50 -0.77 -5.83 7.24
CA LYS A 50 -0.83 -7.30 7.27
C LYS A 50 0.52 -7.92 7.60
N VAL A 51 1.58 -7.48 6.92
CA VAL A 51 2.95 -7.99 7.15
C VAL A 51 3.37 -7.81 8.62
N HIS A 52 3.01 -6.67 9.23
CA HIS A 52 3.38 -6.36 10.61
C HIS A 52 2.49 -7.01 11.68
N LYS A 53 1.19 -7.22 11.44
CA LYS A 53 0.23 -7.68 12.46
C LYS A 53 -0.22 -9.13 12.35
N LEU A 54 -0.30 -9.69 11.14
CA LEU A 54 -0.99 -10.96 10.87
C LEU A 54 -0.04 -12.09 10.45
N GLY A 55 1.21 -11.77 10.08
CA GLY A 55 2.19 -12.71 9.58
C GLY A 55 1.92 -13.15 8.13
N PRO A 56 2.91 -13.78 7.46
CA PRO A 56 2.88 -14.00 6.00
C PRO A 56 1.88 -15.05 5.50
N LYS A 57 1.14 -15.75 6.37
CA LYS A 57 0.31 -16.91 5.99
C LYS A 57 -1.18 -16.62 5.78
N ARG A 58 -1.61 -15.35 5.76
CA ARG A 58 -3.03 -14.95 5.68
C ARG A 58 -3.33 -14.09 4.45
N GLU A 59 -3.01 -14.60 3.26
CA GLU A 59 -3.24 -13.87 2.00
C GLU A 59 -4.73 -13.66 1.67
N ARG A 60 -5.63 -14.51 2.18
CA ARG A 60 -7.09 -14.42 1.96
C ARG A 60 -7.87 -14.74 3.24
N SER A 61 -7.64 -14.00 4.32
CA SER A 61 -8.56 -14.06 5.46
C SER A 61 -9.79 -13.20 5.20
N PRO A 62 -10.97 -13.53 5.75
CA PRO A 62 -12.17 -12.69 5.67
C PRO A 62 -11.92 -11.23 6.08
N ASP A 63 -11.01 -11.02 7.04
CA ASP A 63 -10.59 -9.68 7.48
C ASP A 63 -9.95 -8.85 6.34
N MET A 64 -9.22 -9.49 5.42
CA MET A 64 -8.57 -8.80 4.30
C MET A 64 -9.60 -8.40 3.24
N GLU A 65 -10.54 -9.30 2.93
CA GLU A 65 -11.63 -9.01 2.00
C GLU A 65 -12.48 -7.83 2.49
N ALA A 66 -12.76 -7.78 3.80
CA ALA A 66 -13.43 -6.63 4.41
C ALA A 66 -12.61 -5.33 4.31
N MET A 67 -11.28 -5.38 4.48
CA MET A 67 -10.42 -4.21 4.33
C MET A 67 -10.41 -3.68 2.89
N TYR A 68 -10.30 -4.56 1.89
CA TYR A 68 -10.39 -4.18 0.49
C TYR A 68 -11.78 -3.60 0.16
N GLY A 69 -12.86 -4.22 0.66
CA GLY A 69 -14.21 -3.68 0.51
C GLY A 69 -14.37 -2.26 1.06
N ASN A 70 -13.75 -1.96 2.21
CA ASN A 70 -13.75 -0.60 2.77
C ASN A 70 -12.97 0.40 1.91
N ILE A 71 -11.85 -0.02 1.29
CA ILE A 71 -11.09 0.81 0.35
C ILE A 71 -11.96 1.13 -0.86
N PHE A 72 -12.58 0.12 -1.45
CA PHE A 72 -13.43 0.28 -2.64
C PHE A 72 -14.61 1.21 -2.36
N ALA A 73 -15.27 1.04 -1.21
CA ALA A 73 -16.34 1.93 -0.76
C ALA A 73 -15.85 3.38 -0.54
N LYS A 74 -14.68 3.58 0.08
CA LYS A 74 -14.07 4.90 0.28
C LYS A 74 -13.81 5.62 -1.05
N HIS A 75 -13.41 4.86 -2.07
CA HIS A 75 -13.08 5.38 -3.39
C HIS A 75 -14.24 5.39 -4.37
N GLU A 76 -15.43 4.93 -3.96
CA GLU A 76 -16.63 4.83 -4.81
C GLU A 76 -16.40 3.96 -6.07
N ILE A 77 -15.68 2.85 -5.91
CA ILE A 77 -15.40 1.89 -6.99
C ILE A 77 -15.95 0.51 -6.66
N GLU A 78 -16.19 -0.32 -7.69
CA GLU A 78 -16.47 -1.74 -7.50
C GLU A 78 -15.18 -2.57 -7.57
N GLN A 79 -15.18 -3.75 -6.93
CA GLN A 79 -14.05 -4.67 -7.00
C GLN A 79 -13.69 -5.05 -8.44
N LYS A 80 -14.69 -5.25 -9.31
CA LYS A 80 -14.47 -5.61 -10.71
C LYS A 80 -13.70 -4.52 -11.47
N ASP A 81 -13.94 -3.26 -11.13
CA ASP A 81 -13.30 -2.10 -11.77
C ASP A 81 -11.82 -2.04 -11.34
N PHE A 82 -11.55 -2.29 -10.06
CA PHE A 82 -10.19 -2.42 -9.54
C PHE A 82 -9.44 -3.58 -10.22
N ASP A 83 -10.03 -4.77 -10.27
CA ASP A 83 -9.40 -5.97 -10.84
C ASP A 83 -9.08 -5.76 -12.33
N ALA A 84 -10.05 -5.23 -13.10
CA ALA A 84 -9.86 -4.92 -14.51
C ALA A 84 -8.81 -3.83 -14.74
N THR A 85 -8.79 -2.79 -13.91
CA THR A 85 -7.80 -1.71 -13.97
C THR A 85 -6.40 -2.21 -13.60
N TYR A 86 -6.29 -3.05 -12.57
CA TYR A 86 -5.02 -3.63 -12.16
C TYR A 86 -4.44 -4.49 -13.28
N ASP A 87 -5.23 -5.36 -13.90
CA ASP A 87 -4.79 -6.17 -15.03
C ASP A 87 -4.41 -5.31 -16.25
N TYR A 88 -5.15 -4.22 -16.52
CA TYR A 88 -4.85 -3.29 -17.60
C TYR A 88 -3.50 -2.58 -17.43
N TYR A 89 -3.21 -2.03 -16.24
CA TYR A 89 -1.93 -1.37 -16.00
C TYR A 89 -0.79 -2.39 -15.84
N LYS A 90 -1.08 -3.58 -15.30
CA LYS A 90 -0.08 -4.65 -15.16
C LYS A 90 0.48 -5.12 -16.51
N SER A 91 -0.32 -5.11 -17.56
CA SER A 91 0.16 -5.42 -18.92
C SER A 91 0.93 -4.26 -19.57
N ARG A 92 1.03 -3.11 -18.90
CA ARG A 92 1.72 -1.89 -19.36
C ARG A 92 2.80 -1.46 -18.35
N PRO A 93 3.97 -2.12 -18.34
CA PRO A 93 4.99 -1.93 -17.32
C PRO A 93 5.39 -0.47 -17.10
N ASP A 94 5.60 0.30 -18.17
CA ASP A 94 5.97 1.72 -18.08
C ASP A 94 4.91 2.56 -17.37
N GLU A 95 3.62 2.26 -17.56
CA GLU A 95 2.54 2.97 -16.89
C GLU A 95 2.38 2.55 -15.43
N MET A 96 2.52 1.24 -15.16
CA MET A 96 2.48 0.70 -13.81
C MET A 96 3.66 1.17 -12.96
N GLU A 97 4.85 1.32 -13.55
CA GLU A 97 6.02 1.89 -12.89
C GLU A 97 5.73 3.32 -12.40
N LEU A 98 5.17 4.17 -13.27
CA LEU A 98 4.79 5.53 -12.90
C LEU A 98 3.76 5.57 -11.76
N ILE A 99 2.77 4.65 -11.79
CA ILE A 99 1.80 4.50 -10.70
C ILE A 99 2.52 4.15 -9.38
N TYR A 100 3.41 3.15 -9.38
CA TYR A 100 4.14 2.77 -8.18
C TYR A 100 5.09 3.85 -7.67
N GLU A 101 5.74 4.61 -8.55
CA GLU A 101 6.55 5.76 -8.16
C GLU A 101 5.72 6.80 -7.40
N GLN A 102 4.52 7.13 -7.92
CA GLN A 102 3.60 8.06 -7.26
C GLN A 102 3.06 7.51 -5.94
N VAL A 103 2.75 6.22 -5.86
CA VAL A 103 2.35 5.56 -4.60
C VAL A 103 3.47 5.67 -3.56
N LEU A 104 4.71 5.38 -3.94
CA LEU A 104 5.86 5.45 -3.03
C LEU A 104 6.13 6.88 -2.55
N ASP A 105 6.02 7.88 -3.42
CA ASP A 105 6.14 9.29 -3.05
C ASP A 105 5.03 9.70 -2.05
N SER A 106 3.78 9.29 -2.32
CA SER A 106 2.63 9.58 -1.46
C SER A 106 2.80 8.95 -0.07
N LEU A 107 3.21 7.69 0.00
CA LEU A 107 3.51 7.00 1.25
C LEU A 107 4.68 7.65 2.01
N SER A 108 5.71 8.11 1.30
CA SER A 108 6.87 8.79 1.90
C SER A 108 6.47 10.13 2.52
N LYS A 109 5.63 10.91 1.82
CA LYS A 109 5.06 12.16 2.35
C LYS A 109 4.22 11.90 3.59
N LEU A 110 3.34 10.91 3.53
CA LEU A 110 2.50 10.51 4.67
C LEU A 110 3.36 10.09 5.88
N ASP A 111 4.43 9.31 5.69
CA ASP A 111 5.35 8.93 6.76
C ASP A 111 6.03 10.15 7.42
N VAL A 112 6.47 11.13 6.61
CA VAL A 112 7.04 12.39 7.13
C VAL A 112 5.99 13.17 7.96
N GLU A 113 4.76 13.26 7.49
CA GLU A 113 3.67 13.95 8.20
C GLU A 113 3.33 13.26 9.51
N VAL A 114 3.16 11.93 9.49
CA VAL A 114 2.91 11.11 10.66
C VAL A 114 4.04 11.28 11.68
N LYS A 115 5.31 11.20 11.26
CA LYS A 115 6.46 11.45 12.13
C LYS A 115 6.46 12.85 12.74
N LYS A 116 6.07 13.89 12.00
CA LYS A 116 5.93 15.25 12.55
C LYS A 116 4.88 15.29 13.65
N ILE A 117 3.72 14.64 13.45
CA ILE A 117 2.66 14.56 14.46
C ILE A 117 3.17 13.89 15.74
N TYR A 118 3.89 12.77 15.64
CA TYR A 118 4.40 12.05 16.81
C TYR A 118 5.62 12.71 17.47
N ASN A 119 6.48 13.38 16.71
CA ASN A 119 7.72 13.99 17.21
C ASN A 119 7.55 15.44 17.68
N THR A 120 6.39 16.07 17.50
CA THR A 120 6.13 17.41 18.04
C THR A 120 5.92 17.33 19.57
N PRO A 121 6.79 17.93 20.40
CA PRO A 121 6.68 17.84 21.85
C PRO A 121 5.57 18.78 22.35
N LYS A 122 4.30 18.33 22.32
CA LYS A 122 3.17 19.18 22.77
C LYS A 122 2.06 18.48 23.56
N ASN A 123 1.93 17.15 23.53
CA ASN A 123 0.71 16.51 24.08
C ASN A 123 0.91 15.66 25.35
N MET A 124 2.13 15.60 25.92
CA MET A 124 2.38 14.79 27.13
C MET A 124 2.65 15.60 28.42
N ARG A 125 3.06 16.86 28.32
CA ARG A 125 3.31 17.71 29.50
C ARG A 125 2.13 18.63 29.82
N ASP A 126 1.47 19.14 28.79
CA ASP A 126 0.45 20.20 28.92
C ASP A 126 -0.93 19.63 29.31
N SER A 127 -1.27 18.42 28.88
CA SER A 127 -2.55 17.76 29.21
C SER A 127 -2.57 17.11 30.59
N LEU A 128 -1.41 16.74 31.13
CA LEU A 128 -1.31 16.05 32.42
C LEU A 128 -1.16 16.98 33.61
N ASN A 129 -0.94 18.28 33.41
CA ASN A 129 -0.63 19.24 34.49
C ASN A 129 0.19 18.57 35.61
N LEU A 130 1.36 18.03 35.25
CA LEU A 130 2.14 17.17 36.14
C LEU A 130 2.54 17.91 37.44
N ASP A 131 2.53 19.24 37.40
CA ASP A 131 2.72 20.15 38.53
C ASP A 131 1.54 20.11 39.53
N SER A 132 0.32 19.90 39.04
CA SER A 132 -0.86 19.65 39.88
C SER A 132 -0.85 18.25 40.52
N ILE A 133 -0.35 17.24 39.81
CA ILE A 133 -0.30 15.85 40.30
C ILE A 133 0.85 15.66 41.31
N THR A 134 2.02 16.25 41.06
CA THR A 134 3.18 16.15 41.96
C THR A 134 3.00 16.98 43.24
N SER A 135 2.33 18.13 43.18
CA SER A 135 1.99 18.92 44.39
C SER A 135 0.89 18.27 45.25
N ALA A 136 -0.10 17.61 44.61
CA ALA A 136 -1.16 16.88 45.31
C ALA A 136 -0.64 15.58 45.98
N ALA A 137 0.25 14.84 45.31
CA ALA A 137 0.87 13.63 45.87
C ALA A 137 1.78 13.93 47.07
N SER A 138 2.47 15.07 47.07
CA SER A 138 3.28 15.54 48.20
C SER A 138 2.43 15.91 49.42
N LYS A 139 1.29 16.60 49.23
CA LYS A 139 0.36 16.95 50.32
C LYS A 139 -0.33 15.74 50.96
N ARG A 140 -0.60 14.68 50.20
CA ARG A 140 -1.32 13.50 50.70
C ARG A 140 -0.46 12.58 51.57
N LYS A 141 0.87 12.66 51.47
CA LYS A 141 1.82 11.87 52.28
C LYS A 141 2.12 12.48 53.66
N LEU A 142 1.63 13.68 53.97
CA LEU A 142 1.96 14.41 55.20
C LEU A 142 0.81 14.60 56.20
N GLN A 143 -0.31 13.89 56.06
CA GLN A 143 -1.31 13.83 57.14
C GLN A 143 -1.09 12.56 57.98
N PRO A 144 -0.47 12.66 59.16
CA PRO A 144 -0.46 11.54 60.10
C PRO A 144 -1.89 11.27 60.57
N LEU A 145 -2.28 9.98 60.60
CA LEU A 145 -3.53 9.54 61.21
C LEU A 145 -3.48 9.75 62.73
N LYS A 146 -3.97 10.91 63.19
CA LYS A 146 -4.85 11.14 64.35
C LYS A 146 -4.95 12.64 64.65
#